data_AF-A0A920L0K5-F1
#
_entry.id   AF-A0A920L0K5-F1
#
_cell.length_a   1.000
_cell.length_b   1.000
_cell.length_c   1.000
_cell.angle_alpha   90.00
_cell.angle_beta   90.00
_cell.angle_gamma   90.00
#
_symmetry.space_group_name_H-M   'P 1'
#
loop_
_entity.id
_entity.type
_entity.pdbx_description
1 polymer ?
#
loop_
_entity_poly.entity_id
_entity_poly.type
_entity_poly.pdbx_seq_one_letter_code
_entity_poly.pdbx_strand_id
1 'polypeptide(L)'
;MALNKHFDSATVERRISEKWIGNKAFRAGANAKDGQPSYTIMIPPPNVTGVLHMGHAFNNTLQDILIRWKRMQGYNTLWQPGTDHAGIATQMVVERQLAEQGKKRTDFSRDEFLEKIWNWKKKSGGTIISQLQRLGASCDWDREAFTMSGAPNAPKDEGGNFHDAVIKVFVDLYKKGLIYRGKRLVNWDPHFETAISDLEVENIEVAGHMWHFKYPLKGGETYTYIEKDENGNITLQEERDYISIATTRPETMLGDGAVAVHPSDQRYKPLIGKFCEIPVGPKQYRRLIPIITDEYPDPNFGSGAVKITGAHDFNDYQVAKRSNIPMYSLMDKKGVMRVDGLPYKDKGGKSTGYSK
;
A
#
# COMPACT_ATOMS: atom_id res chain seq x y z
N MET A 1 55.69 24.40 2.92
CA MET A 1 55.37 23.11 2.29
C MET A 1 55.24 23.34 0.80
N ALA A 2 55.94 22.56 -0.03
CA ALA A 2 55.73 22.61 -1.48
C ALA A 2 54.30 22.14 -1.80
N LEU A 3 53.52 22.97 -2.47
CA LEU A 3 52.17 22.63 -2.91
C LEU A 3 52.26 21.65 -4.09
N ASN A 4 51.59 20.52 -3.97
CA ASN A 4 51.53 19.54 -5.05
C ASN A 4 50.75 20.12 -6.24
N LYS A 5 51.15 19.81 -7.48
CA LYS A 5 50.52 20.38 -8.70
C LYS A 5 49.05 19.97 -8.88
N HIS A 6 48.65 18.84 -8.29
CA HIS A 6 47.30 18.30 -8.38
C HIS A 6 46.64 18.23 -7.00
N PHE A 7 45.38 18.62 -6.92
CA PHE A 7 44.58 18.48 -5.70
C PHE A 7 44.09 17.03 -5.58
N ASP A 8 44.55 16.34 -4.55
CA ASP A 8 44.07 15.00 -4.19
C ASP A 8 42.86 15.12 -3.25
N SER A 9 41.66 15.10 -3.84
CA SER A 9 40.42 15.20 -3.08
C SER A 9 40.21 14.02 -2.14
N ALA A 10 40.62 12.81 -2.52
CA ALA A 10 40.39 11.61 -1.73
C ALA A 10 41.09 11.68 -0.37
N THR A 11 42.34 12.14 -0.35
CA THR A 11 43.10 12.33 0.89
C THR A 11 42.61 13.54 1.68
N VAL A 12 42.32 14.65 1.00
CA VAL A 12 41.95 15.91 1.67
C VAL A 12 40.55 15.82 2.31
N GLU A 13 39.55 15.34 1.58
CA GLU A 13 38.17 15.24 2.07
C GLU A 13 38.06 14.32 3.27
N ARG A 14 38.71 13.15 3.22
CA ARG A 14 38.69 12.19 4.33
C ARG A 14 39.23 12.82 5.62
N ARG A 15 40.41 13.44 5.55
CA ARG A 15 41.05 14.12 6.69
C ARG A 15 40.18 15.24 7.26
N ILE A 16 39.49 16.00 6.40
CA ILE A 16 38.59 17.09 6.84
C ILE A 16 37.33 16.52 7.50
N SER A 17 36.71 15.50 6.89
CA SER A 17 35.51 14.86 7.41
C SER A 17 35.76 14.24 8.79
N GLU A 18 36.86 13.51 8.97
CA GLU A 18 37.28 12.95 10.26
C GLU A 18 37.43 14.04 11.33
N LYS A 19 38.01 15.20 10.97
CA LYS A 19 38.13 16.35 11.89
C LYS A 19 36.77 16.96 12.25
N TRP A 20 35.85 17.11 11.29
CA TRP A 20 34.52 17.65 11.55
C TRP A 20 33.71 16.75 12.48
N ILE A 21 33.75 15.44 12.24
CA ILE A 21 33.04 14.43 13.05
C ILE A 21 33.64 14.36 14.45
N GLY A 22 34.96 14.21 14.56
CA GLY A 22 35.66 14.10 15.85
C GLY A 22 35.46 15.33 16.75
N ASN A 23 35.42 16.53 16.17
CA ASN A 23 35.20 17.77 16.92
C ASN A 23 33.72 18.12 17.09
N LYS A 24 32.79 17.32 16.57
CA LYS A 24 31.35 17.62 16.57
C LYS A 24 31.06 19.02 16.02
N ALA A 25 31.77 19.40 14.96
CA ALA A 25 31.86 20.77 14.44
C ALA A 25 30.51 21.38 14.00
N PHE A 26 29.52 20.52 13.75
CA PHE A 26 28.20 20.89 13.25
C PHE A 26 27.05 20.63 14.22
N ARG A 27 27.37 20.27 15.48
CA ARG A 27 26.38 20.09 16.53
C ARG A 27 25.54 21.35 16.69
N ALA A 28 24.23 21.20 16.86
CA ALA A 28 23.34 22.32 17.08
C ALA A 28 23.80 23.13 18.30
N GLY A 29 23.86 24.45 18.15
CA GLY A 29 24.41 25.37 19.15
C GLY A 29 25.92 25.57 19.15
N ALA A 30 26.73 24.75 18.46
CA ALA A 30 28.20 24.82 18.55
C ALA A 30 28.82 26.17 18.17
N ASN A 31 28.13 26.96 17.32
CA ASN A 31 28.59 28.28 16.87
C ASN A 31 27.50 29.37 16.99
N ALA A 32 26.38 29.08 17.65
CA ALA A 32 25.29 30.03 17.78
C ALA A 32 25.51 30.93 18.99
N LYS A 33 25.34 32.24 18.81
CA LYS A 33 25.25 33.17 19.94
C LYS A 33 23.84 33.09 20.55
N ASP A 34 23.74 33.37 21.84
CA ASP A 34 22.44 33.48 22.50
C ASP A 34 21.55 34.50 21.78
N GLY A 35 20.27 34.15 21.64
CA GLY A 35 19.26 34.99 20.96
C GLY A 35 19.27 34.93 19.42
N GLN A 36 20.15 34.14 18.79
CA GLN A 36 20.11 33.98 17.33
C GLN A 36 18.90 33.14 16.87
N PRO A 37 18.29 33.48 15.72
CA PRO A 37 17.19 32.71 15.17
C PRO A 37 17.64 31.28 14.84
N SER A 38 16.74 30.33 15.04
CA SER A 38 16.98 28.92 14.70
C SER A 38 16.60 28.64 13.25
N TYR A 39 17.36 27.76 12.59
CA TYR A 39 17.04 27.27 11.25
C TYR A 39 17.23 25.76 11.20
N THR A 40 16.14 25.03 11.02
CA THR A 40 16.13 23.57 11.12
C THR A 40 15.69 22.95 9.81
N ILE A 41 16.42 21.92 9.37
CA ILE A 41 16.00 21.00 8.32
C ILE A 41 16.05 19.59 8.91
N MET A 42 15.01 18.80 8.65
CA MET A 42 15.01 17.36 8.91
C MET A 42 15.34 16.65 7.61
N ILE A 43 16.36 15.78 7.63
CA ILE A 43 16.62 14.89 6.50
C ILE A 43 15.38 14.00 6.32
N PRO A 44 14.80 13.90 5.11
CA PRO A 44 13.86 12.84 4.79
C PRO A 44 14.56 11.51 5.05
N PRO A 45 14.19 10.77 6.11
CA PRO A 45 15.03 9.70 6.62
C PRO A 45 15.14 8.60 5.56
N PRO A 46 16.35 8.29 5.03
CA PRO A 46 16.50 7.20 4.08
C PRO A 46 16.08 5.87 4.70
N ASN A 47 15.43 5.05 3.88
CA ASN A 47 15.02 3.70 4.24
C ASN A 47 16.25 2.81 4.46
N VAL A 48 16.21 1.96 5.51
CA VAL A 48 17.26 0.97 5.78
C VAL A 48 17.18 -0.25 4.85
N THR A 49 17.03 -0.02 3.55
CA THR A 49 16.83 -1.04 2.52
C THR A 49 18.07 -1.29 1.65
N GLY A 50 19.21 -0.64 1.96
CA GLY A 50 20.44 -0.83 1.20
C GLY A 50 21.40 0.34 1.33
N VAL A 51 21.85 0.84 0.16
CA VAL A 51 22.83 1.94 0.03
C VAL A 51 22.18 3.16 -0.61
N LEU A 52 22.74 4.34 -0.35
CA LEU A 52 22.32 5.58 -1.00
C LEU A 52 22.70 5.59 -2.49
N HIS A 53 21.76 6.03 -3.32
CA HIS A 53 21.93 6.32 -4.75
C HIS A 53 22.03 7.83 -5.05
N MET A 54 22.29 8.21 -6.31
CA MET A 54 22.48 9.61 -6.73
C MET A 54 21.35 10.57 -6.34
N GLY A 55 20.08 10.14 -6.39
CA GLY A 55 18.97 10.94 -5.89
C GLY A 55 19.12 11.37 -4.42
N HIS A 56 19.67 10.51 -3.55
CA HIS A 56 19.97 10.88 -2.16
C HIS A 56 21.11 11.90 -2.11
N ALA A 57 22.16 11.73 -2.91
CA ALA A 57 23.27 12.68 -2.96
C ALA A 57 22.78 14.07 -3.39
N PHE A 58 21.94 14.14 -4.42
CA PHE A 58 21.32 15.38 -4.89
C PHE A 58 20.50 16.05 -3.80
N ASN A 59 19.56 15.32 -3.18
CA ASN A 59 18.69 15.86 -2.13
C ASN A 59 19.47 16.38 -0.92
N ASN A 60 20.42 15.58 -0.41
CA ASN A 60 21.23 15.96 0.75
C ASN A 60 22.18 17.14 0.43
N THR A 61 22.70 17.23 -0.79
CA THR A 61 23.56 18.35 -1.20
C THR A 61 22.80 19.67 -1.14
N LEU A 62 21.55 19.72 -1.63
CA LEU A 62 20.73 20.93 -1.57
C LEU A 62 20.47 21.37 -0.12
N GLN A 63 20.13 20.41 0.75
CA GLN A 63 19.91 20.68 2.17
C GLN A 63 21.19 21.16 2.88
N ASP A 64 22.33 20.53 2.60
CA ASP A 64 23.61 20.91 3.20
C ASP A 64 24.03 22.33 2.79
N ILE A 65 23.82 22.72 1.52
CA ILE A 65 24.07 24.09 1.04
C ILE A 65 23.26 25.09 1.88
N LEU A 66 21.96 24.85 2.06
CA LEU A 66 21.08 25.73 2.85
C LEU A 66 21.52 25.81 4.31
N ILE A 67 21.85 24.67 4.92
CA ILE A 67 22.30 24.60 6.31
C ILE A 67 23.61 25.35 6.50
N ARG A 68 24.60 25.13 5.63
CA ARG A 68 25.89 25.82 5.69
C ARG A 68 25.71 27.32 5.47
N TRP A 69 24.93 27.72 4.48
CA TRP A 69 24.63 29.13 4.20
C TRP A 69 24.00 29.81 5.43
N LYS A 70 22.97 29.21 6.03
CA LYS A 70 22.31 29.75 7.24
C LYS A 70 23.24 29.77 8.45
N ARG A 71 24.05 28.73 8.64
CA ARG A 71 25.05 28.68 9.70
C ARG A 71 26.07 29.81 9.56
N MET A 72 26.52 30.09 8.33
CA MET A 72 27.43 31.20 8.04
C MET A 72 26.78 32.58 8.21
N GLN A 73 25.45 32.68 8.11
CA GLN A 73 24.69 33.89 8.45
C GLN A 73 24.46 34.07 9.97
N GLY A 74 24.98 33.17 10.82
CA GLY A 74 24.88 33.27 12.28
C GLY A 74 23.65 32.60 12.89
N TYR A 75 22.81 31.92 12.10
CA TYR A 75 21.66 31.17 12.62
C TYR A 75 22.12 29.99 13.49
N ASN A 76 21.32 29.66 14.50
CA ASN A 76 21.45 28.38 15.21
C ASN A 76 20.87 27.27 14.33
N THR A 77 21.73 26.55 13.61
CA THR A 77 21.29 25.53 12.67
C THR A 77 21.21 24.14 13.28
N LEU A 78 20.13 23.43 12.95
CA LEU A 78 20.01 21.99 13.17
C LEU A 78 19.70 21.33 11.83
N TRP A 79 20.63 20.51 11.35
CA TRP A 79 20.32 19.55 10.30
C TRP A 79 20.21 18.18 10.95
N GLN A 80 18.97 17.74 11.14
CA GLN A 80 18.60 16.56 11.92
C GLN A 80 18.74 15.30 11.04
N PRO A 81 19.72 14.43 11.29
CA PRO A 81 19.84 13.17 10.57
C PRO A 81 18.90 12.11 11.16
N GLY A 82 18.58 11.12 10.35
CA GLY A 82 17.89 9.93 10.81
C GLY A 82 17.69 8.91 9.71
N THR A 83 17.23 7.71 10.08
CA THR A 83 16.93 6.61 9.16
C THR A 83 15.53 6.07 9.41
N ASP A 84 14.91 5.52 8.38
CA ASP A 84 13.57 4.93 8.48
C ASP A 84 13.62 3.40 8.40
N HIS A 85 12.92 2.73 9.32
CA HIS A 85 12.71 1.29 9.33
C HIS A 85 12.04 0.75 8.06
N ALA A 86 11.25 1.58 7.37
CA ALA A 86 10.61 1.27 6.08
C ALA A 86 9.72 0.02 6.04
N GLY A 87 9.27 -0.50 7.21
CA GLY A 87 8.31 -1.59 7.34
C GLY A 87 8.47 -2.73 6.33
N ILE A 88 7.49 -2.84 5.42
CA ILE A 88 7.42 -3.89 4.39
C ILE A 88 8.64 -3.89 3.48
N ALA A 89 9.19 -2.74 3.10
CA ALA A 89 10.33 -2.66 2.20
C ALA A 89 11.60 -3.28 2.82
N THR A 90 11.82 -3.06 4.12
CA THR A 90 12.93 -3.71 4.84
C THR A 90 12.70 -5.21 4.97
N GLN A 91 11.47 -5.62 5.28
CA GLN A 91 11.12 -7.05 5.33
C GLN A 91 11.42 -7.71 3.98
N MET A 92 11.00 -7.11 2.86
CA MET A 92 11.26 -7.61 1.50
C MET A 92 12.76 -7.83 1.23
N VAL A 93 13.61 -6.86 1.59
CA VAL A 93 15.06 -6.97 1.37
C VAL A 93 15.66 -8.09 2.20
N VAL A 94 15.28 -8.21 3.48
CA VAL A 94 15.74 -9.29 4.36
C VAL A 94 15.28 -10.66 3.85
N GLU A 95 14.03 -10.79 3.41
CA GLU A 95 13.51 -12.04 2.84
C GLU A 95 14.22 -12.43 1.55
N ARG A 96 14.52 -11.48 0.65
CA ARG A 96 15.30 -11.75 -0.57
C ARG A 96 16.71 -12.28 -0.25
N GLN A 97 17.39 -11.69 0.74
CA GLN A 97 18.72 -12.17 1.17
C GLN A 97 18.67 -13.56 1.81
N LEU A 98 17.59 -13.87 2.54
CA LEU A 98 17.39 -15.22 3.06
C LEU A 98 17.12 -16.21 1.93
N ALA A 99 16.36 -15.82 0.91
CA ALA A 99 16.08 -16.66 -0.25
C ALA A 99 17.34 -16.99 -1.05
N GLU A 100 18.29 -16.05 -1.19
CA GLU A 100 19.62 -16.30 -1.77
C GLU A 100 20.41 -17.37 -1.00
N GLN A 101 20.12 -17.55 0.29
CA GLN A 101 20.72 -18.58 1.15
C GLN A 101 19.84 -19.85 1.22
N GLY A 102 18.79 -19.95 0.40
CA GLY A 102 17.85 -21.06 0.39
C GLY A 102 16.92 -21.11 1.60
N LYS A 103 16.76 -20.01 2.35
CA LYS A 103 15.92 -19.91 3.55
C LYS A 103 14.71 -19.02 3.31
N LYS A 104 13.63 -19.25 4.04
CA LYS A 104 12.38 -18.49 3.98
C LYS A 104 12.07 -17.84 5.33
N ARG A 105 11.28 -16.76 5.34
CA ARG A 105 10.81 -16.15 6.59
C ARG A 105 10.13 -17.15 7.52
N THR A 106 9.33 -18.04 6.95
CA THR A 106 8.57 -19.08 7.67
C THR A 106 9.44 -20.13 8.35
N ASP A 107 10.74 -20.17 8.04
CA ASP A 107 11.68 -21.08 8.69
C ASP A 107 12.13 -20.56 10.08
N PHE A 108 11.70 -19.34 10.45
CA PHE A 108 12.05 -18.66 11.68
C PHE A 108 10.81 -18.33 12.51
N SER A 109 10.99 -18.33 13.83
CA SER A 109 10.04 -17.68 14.73
C SER A 109 10.03 -16.16 14.51
N ARG A 110 9.02 -15.47 15.05
CA ARG A 110 8.91 -14.02 14.95
C ARG A 110 10.14 -13.32 15.55
N ASP A 111 10.60 -13.76 16.70
CA ASP A 111 11.69 -13.11 17.42
C ASP A 111 13.02 -13.32 16.69
N GLU A 112 13.31 -14.53 16.22
CA GLU A 112 14.48 -14.82 15.39
C GLU A 112 14.49 -14.02 14.08
N PHE A 113 13.32 -13.84 13.45
CA PHE A 113 13.22 -13.02 12.25
C PHE A 113 13.42 -11.53 12.55
N LEU A 114 12.88 -11.03 13.66
CA LEU A 114 13.10 -9.65 14.11
C LEU A 114 14.59 -9.37 14.39
N GLU A 115 15.31 -10.32 15.00
CA GLU A 115 16.77 -10.19 15.18
C GLU A 115 17.51 -10.02 13.85
N LYS A 116 17.10 -10.74 12.80
CA LYS A 116 17.67 -10.58 11.46
C LYS A 116 17.39 -9.20 10.87
N ILE A 117 16.17 -8.67 11.07
CA ILE A 117 15.82 -7.31 10.66
C ILE A 117 16.70 -6.28 11.37
N TRP A 118 16.91 -6.42 12.68
CA TRP A 118 17.77 -5.51 13.44
C TRP A 118 19.25 -5.58 13.02
N ASN A 119 19.76 -6.79 12.76
CA ASN A 119 21.11 -6.97 12.22
C ASN A 119 21.27 -6.30 10.84
N TRP A 120 20.24 -6.41 10.00
CA TRP A 120 20.19 -5.73 8.71
C TRP A 120 20.15 -4.19 8.88
N LYS A 121 19.29 -3.67 9.77
CA LYS A 121 19.22 -2.24 10.11
C LYS A 121 20.59 -1.71 10.50
N LYS A 122 21.32 -2.41 11.38
CA LYS A 122 22.66 -1.98 11.82
C LYS A 122 23.64 -1.88 10.65
N LYS A 123 23.64 -2.88 9.75
CA LYS A 123 24.49 -2.91 8.55
C LYS A 123 24.13 -1.81 7.55
N SER A 124 22.85 -1.70 7.17
CA SER A 124 22.38 -0.74 6.17
C SER A 124 22.46 0.69 6.71
N GLY A 125 21.96 0.94 7.93
CA GLY A 125 22.03 2.24 8.60
C GLY A 125 23.47 2.73 8.77
N GLY A 126 24.38 1.87 9.23
CA GLY A 126 25.81 2.21 9.32
C GLY A 126 26.43 2.59 7.98
N THR A 127 26.03 1.91 6.90
CA THR A 127 26.47 2.23 5.54
C THR A 127 25.94 3.57 5.07
N ILE A 128 24.64 3.84 5.29
CA ILE A 128 23.97 5.11 4.95
C ILE A 128 24.67 6.28 5.65
N ILE A 129 24.91 6.18 6.96
CA ILE A 129 25.59 7.23 7.74
C ILE A 129 26.99 7.47 7.19
N SER A 130 27.76 6.40 6.93
CA SER A 130 29.10 6.49 6.36
C SER A 130 29.10 7.19 4.99
N GLN A 131 28.11 6.91 4.13
CA GLN A 131 27.97 7.56 2.84
C GLN A 131 27.66 9.05 2.98
N LEU A 132 26.76 9.45 3.87
CA LEU A 132 26.46 10.87 4.13
C LEU A 132 27.66 11.62 4.71
N GLN A 133 28.38 11.00 5.64
CA GLN A 133 29.62 11.54 6.20
C GLN A 133 30.71 11.68 5.13
N ARG A 134 30.80 10.72 4.21
CA ARG A 134 31.76 10.76 3.09
C ARG A 134 31.43 11.87 2.09
N LEU A 135 30.14 12.14 1.85
CA LEU A 135 29.65 13.29 1.08
C LEU A 135 29.92 14.64 1.79
N GLY A 136 30.32 14.62 3.05
CA GLY A 136 30.61 15.81 3.84
C GLY A 136 29.36 16.45 4.45
N ALA A 137 28.28 15.69 4.66
CA ALA A 137 27.04 16.22 5.24
C ALA A 137 27.30 16.89 6.61
N SER A 138 26.90 18.16 6.77
CA SER A 138 27.10 18.92 8.01
C SER A 138 25.99 18.74 9.06
N CYS A 139 25.58 17.48 9.26
CA CYS A 139 24.53 17.08 10.19
C CYS A 139 24.97 17.13 11.66
N ASP A 140 23.99 17.20 12.57
CA ASP A 140 24.19 16.95 13.98
C ASP A 140 24.09 15.44 14.28
N TRP A 141 25.21 14.73 14.11
CA TRP A 141 25.28 13.26 14.27
C TRP A 141 24.97 12.77 15.69
N ASP A 142 25.14 13.61 16.72
CA ASP A 142 24.78 13.28 18.11
C ASP A 142 23.27 13.12 18.29
N ARG A 143 22.47 13.64 17.34
CA ARG A 143 21.01 13.62 17.39
C ARG A 143 20.38 12.60 16.46
N GLU A 144 21.15 11.73 15.81
CA GLU A 144 20.59 10.75 14.87
C GLU A 144 19.33 10.05 15.40
N ALA A 145 18.26 10.11 14.63
CA ALA A 145 16.98 9.52 14.98
C ALA A 145 16.70 8.26 14.15
N PHE A 146 16.03 7.28 14.74
CA PHE A 146 15.52 6.13 14.02
C PHE A 146 14.04 5.89 14.36
N THR A 147 13.24 5.56 13.36
CA THR A 147 11.77 5.56 13.49
C THR A 147 11.23 4.51 14.46
N MET A 148 11.99 3.43 14.73
CA MET A 148 11.65 2.40 15.72
C MET A 148 12.43 2.51 17.05
N SER A 149 13.18 3.59 17.25
CA SER A 149 13.89 3.86 18.52
C SER A 149 12.92 3.90 19.70
N GLY A 150 13.29 3.18 20.77
CA GLY A 150 12.48 3.06 21.98
C GLY A 150 11.30 2.07 21.89
N ALA A 151 11.16 1.32 20.79
CA ALA A 151 10.14 0.28 20.72
C ALA A 151 10.42 -0.87 21.72
N PRO A 152 9.39 -1.55 22.26
CA PRO A 152 9.58 -2.62 23.27
C PRO A 152 10.52 -3.75 22.83
N ASN A 153 10.59 -4.03 21.52
CA ASN A 153 11.43 -5.06 20.94
C ASN A 153 12.67 -4.49 20.23
N ALA A 154 13.02 -3.22 20.49
CA ALA A 154 14.24 -2.63 20.01
C ALA A 154 15.45 -3.11 20.85
N PRO A 155 16.63 -3.32 20.23
CA PRO A 155 17.87 -3.53 20.96
C PRO A 155 18.13 -2.44 22.00
N LYS A 156 18.83 -2.77 23.09
CA LYS A 156 19.10 -1.83 24.20
C LYS A 156 19.89 -0.58 23.75
N ASP A 157 20.70 -0.69 22.72
CA ASP A 157 21.46 0.40 22.10
C ASP A 157 20.60 1.29 21.20
N GLU A 158 19.39 0.86 20.81
CA GLU A 158 18.41 1.63 20.02
C GLU A 158 17.44 2.39 20.94
N GLY A 159 18.02 3.18 21.84
CA GLY A 159 17.27 4.10 22.70
C GLY A 159 16.63 5.26 21.92
N GLY A 160 15.73 5.99 22.58
CA GLY A 160 15.02 7.14 22.02
C GLY A 160 13.54 7.10 22.34
N ASN A 161 12.77 8.00 21.73
CA ASN A 161 11.35 8.19 22.01
C ASN A 161 10.50 8.33 20.73
N PHE A 162 11.02 7.91 19.57
CA PHE A 162 10.29 8.03 18.30
C PHE A 162 9.04 7.15 18.33
N HIS A 163 9.16 5.91 18.84
CA HIS A 163 8.03 5.01 19.05
C HIS A 163 6.95 5.63 19.95
N ASP A 164 7.34 6.31 21.03
CA ASP A 164 6.40 6.98 21.95
C ASP A 164 5.65 8.13 21.26
N ALA A 165 6.33 8.87 20.38
CA ALA A 165 5.70 9.92 19.59
C ALA A 165 4.61 9.35 18.67
N VAL A 166 4.85 8.20 18.04
CA VAL A 166 3.84 7.50 17.23
C VAL A 166 2.63 7.09 18.08
N ILE A 167 2.86 6.48 19.25
CA ILE A 167 1.78 6.10 20.18
C ILE A 167 0.98 7.33 20.61
N LYS A 168 1.65 8.41 20.99
CA LYS A 168 0.99 9.66 21.41
C LYS A 168 0.06 10.17 20.30
N VAL A 169 0.56 10.28 19.07
CA VAL A 169 -0.24 10.77 17.93
C VAL A 169 -1.40 9.82 17.63
N PHE A 170 -1.18 8.51 17.66
CA PHE A 170 -2.24 7.51 17.49
C PHE A 170 -3.34 7.70 18.54
N VAL A 171 -2.98 7.80 19.82
CA VAL A 171 -3.94 7.99 20.92
C VAL A 171 -4.66 9.32 20.80
N ASP A 172 -3.98 10.40 20.42
CA ASP A 172 -4.59 11.72 20.22
C ASP A 172 -5.60 11.70 19.08
N LEU A 173 -5.27 11.08 17.94
CA LEU A 173 -6.17 10.94 16.79
C LEU A 173 -7.36 10.01 17.11
N TYR A 174 -7.13 8.94 17.88
CA TYR A 174 -8.18 8.06 18.37
C TYR A 174 -9.15 8.80 19.30
N LYS A 175 -8.64 9.56 20.27
CA LYS A 175 -9.46 10.39 21.18
C LYS A 175 -10.27 11.46 20.45
N LYS A 176 -9.76 11.95 19.32
CA LYS A 176 -10.48 12.89 18.42
C LYS A 176 -11.53 12.20 17.54
N GLY A 177 -11.69 10.88 17.62
CA GLY A 177 -12.64 10.12 16.80
C GLY A 177 -12.20 9.91 15.34
N LEU A 178 -10.94 10.20 15.01
CA LEU A 178 -10.40 10.08 13.65
C LEU A 178 -9.88 8.67 13.33
N ILE A 179 -9.64 7.85 14.35
CA ILE A 179 -9.23 6.45 14.20
C ILE A 179 -10.38 5.54 14.66
N TYR A 180 -10.72 4.56 13.83
CA TYR A 180 -11.74 3.56 14.13
C TYR A 180 -11.29 2.18 13.64
N ARG A 181 -11.94 1.12 14.14
CA ARG A 181 -11.74 -0.26 13.68
C ARG A 181 -13.01 -0.74 12.99
N GLY A 182 -12.89 -1.18 11.75
CA GLY A 182 -14.00 -1.70 10.96
C GLY A 182 -13.57 -2.76 9.96
N LYS A 183 -14.54 -3.41 9.33
CA LYS A 183 -14.30 -4.25 8.15
C LYS A 183 -14.51 -3.40 6.90
N ARG A 184 -13.48 -3.27 6.07
CA ARG A 184 -13.49 -2.58 4.79
C ARG A 184 -12.73 -3.43 3.78
N LEU A 185 -13.06 -3.33 2.50
CA LEU A 185 -12.19 -3.86 1.46
C LEU A 185 -10.85 -3.11 1.49
N VAL A 186 -9.76 -3.85 1.37
CA VAL A 186 -8.38 -3.35 1.39
C VAL A 186 -7.62 -4.01 0.25
N ASN A 187 -6.59 -3.35 -0.25
CA ASN A 187 -5.60 -4.02 -1.09
C ASN A 187 -4.87 -5.04 -0.21
N TRP A 188 -4.78 -6.27 -0.68
CA TRP A 188 -4.17 -7.37 0.05
C TRP A 188 -3.08 -8.00 -0.79
N ASP A 189 -1.87 -8.07 -0.23
CA ASP A 189 -0.76 -8.80 -0.84
C ASP A 189 -0.76 -10.26 -0.36
N PRO A 190 -1.06 -11.25 -1.22
CA PRO A 190 -1.08 -12.66 -0.84
C PRO A 190 0.32 -13.25 -0.58
N HIS A 191 1.39 -12.61 -1.05
CA HIS A 191 2.76 -13.06 -0.84
C HIS A 191 3.25 -12.68 0.56
N PHE A 192 3.07 -11.41 0.96
CA PHE A 192 3.45 -10.94 2.30
C PHE A 192 2.36 -11.12 3.34
N GLU A 193 1.16 -11.51 2.92
CA GLU A 193 -0.03 -11.70 3.76
C GLU A 193 -0.35 -10.46 4.62
N THR A 194 -0.36 -9.28 3.97
CA THR A 194 -0.63 -8.00 4.62
C THR A 194 -1.51 -7.10 3.77
N ALA A 195 -2.22 -6.19 4.43
CA ALA A 195 -2.88 -5.09 3.74
C ALA A 195 -1.84 -4.05 3.30
N ILE A 196 -2.07 -3.46 2.13
CA ILE A 196 -1.24 -2.40 1.54
C ILE A 196 -2.10 -1.15 1.26
N SER A 197 -1.49 0.02 1.35
CA SER A 197 -2.15 1.29 1.06
C SER A 197 -2.39 1.47 -0.44
N ASP A 198 -3.37 2.28 -0.84
CA ASP A 198 -3.58 2.64 -2.26
C ASP A 198 -2.31 3.30 -2.86
N LEU A 199 -1.55 4.05 -2.06
CA LEU A 199 -0.29 4.66 -2.48
C LEU A 199 0.86 3.67 -2.67
N GLU A 200 0.72 2.43 -2.18
CA GLU A 200 1.70 1.35 -2.31
C GLU A 200 1.38 0.42 -3.49
N VAL A 201 0.24 0.64 -4.17
CA VAL A 201 -0.20 -0.15 -5.33
C VAL A 201 0.16 0.57 -6.62
N GLU A 202 0.93 -0.10 -7.47
CA GLU A 202 1.21 0.34 -8.82
C GLU A 202 0.25 -0.35 -9.80
N ASN A 203 -0.38 0.43 -10.69
CA ASN A 203 -1.23 -0.10 -11.74
C ASN A 203 -0.40 -0.26 -13.02
N ILE A 204 -0.26 -1.50 -13.48
CA ILE A 204 0.43 -1.85 -14.72
C ILE A 204 -0.57 -2.35 -15.75
N GLU A 205 -0.45 -1.87 -16.99
CA GLU A 205 -1.27 -2.38 -18.09
C GLU A 205 -0.77 -3.75 -18.53
N VAL A 206 -1.69 -4.71 -18.60
CA VAL A 206 -1.41 -6.08 -19.04
C VAL A 206 -2.45 -6.54 -20.05
N ALA A 207 -2.01 -7.28 -21.08
CA ALA A 207 -2.94 -7.90 -22.01
C ALA A 207 -3.77 -8.97 -21.29
N GLY A 208 -5.08 -8.90 -21.44
CA GLY A 208 -6.02 -9.81 -20.80
C GLY A 208 -7.16 -10.20 -21.72
N HIS A 209 -8.18 -10.86 -21.15
CA HIS A 209 -9.36 -11.30 -21.87
C HIS A 209 -10.62 -10.63 -21.30
N MET A 210 -11.54 -10.24 -22.18
CA MET A 210 -12.88 -9.83 -21.81
C MET A 210 -13.84 -10.98 -22.12
N TRP A 211 -14.47 -11.53 -21.08
CA TRP A 211 -15.36 -12.68 -21.18
C TRP A 211 -16.81 -12.22 -21.17
N HIS A 212 -17.64 -12.84 -22.00
CA HIS A 212 -19.08 -12.60 -22.05
C HIS A 212 -19.83 -13.84 -21.57
N PHE A 213 -20.60 -13.70 -20.49
CA PHE A 213 -21.38 -14.77 -19.90
C PHE A 213 -22.87 -14.49 -19.98
N LYS A 214 -23.65 -15.54 -20.25
CA LYS A 214 -25.11 -15.49 -20.23
C LYS A 214 -25.60 -15.96 -18.85
N TYR A 215 -26.24 -15.09 -18.09
CA TYR A 215 -26.88 -15.40 -16.81
C TYR A 215 -28.38 -15.65 -17.06
N PRO A 216 -28.85 -16.90 -17.00
CA PRO A 216 -30.25 -17.22 -17.27
C PRO A 216 -31.18 -16.51 -16.29
N LEU A 217 -32.31 -16.02 -16.77
CA LEU A 217 -33.34 -15.42 -15.94
C LEU A 217 -34.11 -16.50 -15.18
N LYS A 218 -34.47 -16.19 -13.93
CA LYS A 218 -35.20 -17.13 -13.07
C LYS A 218 -36.53 -17.50 -13.70
N GLY A 219 -36.88 -18.77 -13.68
CA GLY A 219 -38.22 -19.24 -14.07
C GLY A 219 -38.52 -19.17 -15.56
N GLY A 220 -37.49 -19.03 -16.42
CA GLY A 220 -37.68 -18.95 -17.87
C GLY A 220 -38.28 -17.63 -18.34
N GLU A 221 -38.19 -16.58 -17.53
CA GLU A 221 -38.56 -15.22 -17.90
C GLU A 221 -37.83 -14.79 -19.17
N THR A 222 -38.54 -14.15 -20.09
CA THR A 222 -37.95 -13.54 -21.29
C THR A 222 -38.15 -12.03 -21.29
N TYR A 223 -37.32 -11.33 -22.08
CA TYR A 223 -37.50 -9.92 -22.37
C TYR A 223 -37.02 -9.62 -23.80
N THR A 224 -37.59 -8.58 -24.41
CA THR A 224 -37.11 -8.08 -25.69
C THR A 224 -35.92 -7.15 -25.45
N TYR A 225 -34.73 -7.60 -25.83
CA TYR A 225 -33.53 -6.77 -25.89
C TYR A 225 -33.54 -5.98 -27.19
N ILE A 226 -33.43 -4.65 -27.09
CA ILE A 226 -33.42 -3.74 -28.23
C ILE A 226 -32.15 -2.90 -28.15
N GLU A 227 -31.24 -3.08 -29.11
CA GLU A 227 -30.07 -2.23 -29.27
C GLU A 227 -30.36 -1.15 -30.30
N LYS A 228 -29.88 0.07 -30.03
CA LYS A 228 -30.06 1.22 -30.90
C LYS A 228 -28.73 1.87 -31.20
N ASP A 229 -28.59 2.41 -32.41
CA ASP A 229 -27.47 3.28 -32.77
C ASP A 229 -27.63 4.68 -32.16
N GLU A 230 -26.63 5.55 -32.37
CA GLU A 230 -26.65 6.95 -31.92
C GLU A 230 -27.82 7.76 -32.52
N ASN A 231 -28.37 7.32 -33.65
CA ASN A 231 -29.51 7.95 -34.33
C ASN A 231 -30.86 7.40 -33.85
N GLY A 232 -30.87 6.45 -32.91
CA GLY A 232 -32.06 5.82 -32.37
C GLY A 232 -32.67 4.71 -33.23
N ASN A 233 -32.00 4.31 -34.31
CA ASN A 233 -32.43 3.20 -35.16
C ASN A 233 -32.14 1.88 -34.45
N ILE A 234 -33.07 0.92 -34.58
CA ILE A 234 -32.89 -0.42 -34.01
C ILE A 234 -31.85 -1.18 -34.81
N THR A 235 -30.73 -1.55 -34.18
CA THR A 235 -29.65 -2.33 -34.78
C THR A 235 -29.78 -3.82 -34.49
N LEU A 236 -30.34 -4.17 -33.32
CA LEU A 236 -30.59 -5.55 -32.91
C LEU A 236 -31.88 -5.60 -32.10
N GLN A 237 -32.72 -6.59 -32.39
CA GLN A 237 -33.88 -6.92 -31.59
C GLN A 237 -33.93 -8.44 -31.39
N GLU A 238 -33.85 -8.88 -30.14
CA GLU A 238 -33.79 -10.30 -29.78
C GLU A 238 -34.64 -10.56 -28.53
N GLU A 239 -35.41 -11.65 -28.52
CA GLU A 239 -36.03 -12.14 -27.30
C GLU A 239 -35.01 -12.99 -26.52
N ARG A 240 -34.69 -12.60 -25.29
CA ARG A 240 -33.67 -13.24 -24.47
C ARG A 240 -34.26 -13.80 -23.18
N ASP A 241 -33.81 -14.98 -22.80
CA ASP A 241 -34.05 -15.63 -21.50
C ASP A 241 -32.85 -15.48 -20.54
N TYR A 242 -31.90 -14.59 -20.85
CA TYR A 242 -30.67 -14.34 -20.10
C TYR A 242 -30.27 -12.87 -20.12
N ILE A 243 -29.53 -12.44 -19.09
CA ILE A 243 -28.77 -11.18 -19.12
C ILE A 243 -27.30 -11.46 -19.46
N SER A 244 -26.74 -10.70 -20.40
CA SER A 244 -25.33 -10.82 -20.78
C SER A 244 -24.47 -10.00 -19.81
N ILE A 245 -23.35 -10.54 -19.36
CA ILE A 245 -22.40 -9.88 -18.46
C ILE A 245 -21.01 -9.94 -19.10
N ALA A 246 -20.32 -8.79 -19.12
CA ALA A 246 -18.94 -8.71 -19.53
C ALA A 246 -18.02 -8.63 -18.29
N THR A 247 -16.95 -9.42 -18.24
CA THR A 247 -15.96 -9.35 -17.15
C THR A 247 -14.57 -9.79 -17.57
N THR A 248 -13.56 -9.19 -16.96
CA THR A 248 -12.16 -9.64 -17.05
C THR A 248 -11.80 -10.70 -15.98
N ARG A 249 -12.69 -10.95 -15.00
CA ARG A 249 -12.43 -11.80 -13.82
C ARG A 249 -13.46 -12.92 -13.66
N PRO A 250 -13.51 -13.90 -14.58
CA PRO A 250 -14.49 -15.00 -14.55
C PRO A 250 -14.45 -15.80 -13.23
N GLU A 251 -13.28 -15.91 -12.59
CA GLU A 251 -13.09 -16.62 -11.32
C GLU A 251 -13.92 -16.00 -10.18
N THR A 252 -14.30 -14.73 -10.28
CA THR A 252 -15.07 -14.03 -9.26
C THR A 252 -16.58 -14.23 -9.37
N MET A 253 -17.10 -14.84 -10.45
CA MET A 253 -18.55 -15.01 -10.68
C MET A 253 -19.25 -15.76 -9.54
N LEU A 254 -18.58 -16.70 -8.87
CA LEU A 254 -19.14 -17.42 -7.71
C LEU A 254 -19.46 -16.50 -6.52
N GLY A 255 -18.82 -15.33 -6.49
CA GLY A 255 -18.95 -14.32 -5.45
C GLY A 255 -20.00 -13.27 -5.74
N ASP A 256 -20.68 -13.36 -6.89
CA ASP A 256 -21.68 -12.39 -7.30
C ASP A 256 -22.83 -12.33 -6.30
N GLY A 257 -23.13 -11.11 -5.87
CA GLY A 257 -24.27 -10.83 -5.01
C GLY A 257 -25.47 -10.29 -5.77
N ALA A 258 -25.25 -9.62 -6.91
CA ALA A 258 -26.25 -9.01 -7.77
C ALA A 258 -25.68 -8.79 -9.18
N VAL A 259 -26.57 -8.47 -10.13
CA VAL A 259 -26.20 -7.81 -11.39
C VAL A 259 -26.71 -6.37 -11.32
N ALA A 260 -25.87 -5.39 -11.62
CA ALA A 260 -26.26 -3.99 -11.68
C ALA A 260 -26.37 -3.53 -13.14
N VAL A 261 -27.40 -2.74 -13.42
CA VAL A 261 -27.60 -2.03 -14.68
C VAL A 261 -27.82 -0.55 -14.41
N HIS A 262 -27.47 0.30 -15.37
CA HIS A 262 -27.69 1.74 -15.22
C HIS A 262 -29.19 2.09 -15.24
N PRO A 263 -29.70 2.99 -14.37
CA PRO A 263 -31.12 3.38 -14.36
C PRO A 263 -31.65 3.93 -15.69
N SER A 264 -30.79 4.61 -16.47
CA SER A 264 -31.16 5.16 -17.78
C SER A 264 -31.10 4.13 -18.93
N ASP A 265 -30.57 2.93 -18.68
CA ASP A 265 -30.45 1.90 -19.70
C ASP A 265 -31.80 1.23 -19.96
N GLN A 266 -32.47 1.70 -21.02
CA GLN A 266 -33.80 1.21 -21.40
C GLN A 266 -33.81 -0.28 -21.76
N ARG A 267 -32.66 -0.85 -22.16
CA ARG A 267 -32.54 -2.27 -22.56
C ARG A 267 -32.90 -3.21 -21.42
N TYR A 268 -32.56 -2.83 -20.19
CA TYR A 268 -32.69 -3.68 -19.01
C TYR A 268 -33.83 -3.26 -18.07
N LYS A 269 -34.58 -2.20 -18.40
CA LYS A 269 -35.72 -1.73 -17.60
C LYS A 269 -36.73 -2.85 -17.23
N PRO A 270 -37.09 -3.79 -18.13
CA PRO A 270 -38.00 -4.89 -17.77
C PRO A 270 -37.41 -5.90 -16.78
N LEU A 271 -36.09 -5.89 -16.55
CA LEU A 271 -35.40 -6.85 -15.69
C LEU A 271 -35.16 -6.33 -14.27
N ILE A 272 -35.36 -5.04 -14.01
CA ILE A 272 -35.13 -4.45 -12.69
C ILE A 272 -36.03 -5.13 -11.65
N GLY A 273 -35.43 -5.64 -10.57
CA GLY A 273 -36.13 -6.38 -9.51
C GLY A 273 -36.36 -7.87 -9.81
N LYS A 274 -36.08 -8.33 -11.04
CA LYS A 274 -36.05 -9.77 -11.37
C LYS A 274 -34.77 -10.42 -10.85
N PHE A 275 -34.69 -11.74 -10.99
CA PHE A 275 -33.55 -12.54 -10.56
C PHE A 275 -32.95 -13.30 -11.75
N CYS A 276 -31.63 -13.50 -11.72
CA CYS A 276 -30.92 -14.37 -12.64
C CYS A 276 -30.09 -15.43 -11.89
N GLU A 277 -29.70 -16.49 -12.58
CA GLU A 277 -28.88 -17.58 -12.07
C GLU A 277 -27.41 -17.35 -12.42
N ILE A 278 -26.51 -17.57 -11.46
CA ILE A 278 -25.07 -17.67 -11.75
C ILE A 278 -24.84 -18.96 -12.55
N PRO A 279 -24.31 -18.89 -13.80
CA PRO A 279 -24.30 -20.02 -14.74
C PRO A 279 -23.16 -21.04 -14.46
N VAL A 280 -22.82 -21.29 -13.20
CA VAL A 280 -21.70 -22.16 -12.78
C VAL A 280 -22.21 -23.32 -11.94
N GLY A 281 -21.77 -24.54 -12.28
CA GLY A 281 -22.14 -25.76 -11.56
C GLY A 281 -23.51 -26.36 -11.96
N PRO A 282 -23.92 -27.45 -11.28
CA PRO A 282 -25.18 -28.14 -11.57
C PRO A 282 -26.39 -27.24 -11.34
N LYS A 283 -27.37 -27.29 -12.25
CA LYS A 283 -28.53 -26.37 -12.28
C LYS A 283 -29.27 -26.29 -10.94
N GLN A 284 -29.47 -27.43 -10.27
CA GLN A 284 -30.17 -27.49 -8.97
C GLN A 284 -29.49 -26.72 -7.83
N TYR A 285 -28.20 -26.39 -7.96
CA TYR A 285 -27.41 -25.70 -6.93
C TYR A 285 -27.01 -24.27 -7.33
N ARG A 286 -27.47 -23.80 -8.49
CA ARG A 286 -27.15 -22.45 -8.95
C ARG A 286 -27.82 -21.43 -8.05
N ARG A 287 -27.05 -20.41 -7.66
CA ARG A 287 -27.55 -19.32 -6.84
C ARG A 287 -28.30 -18.31 -7.69
N LEU A 288 -29.42 -17.85 -7.15
CA LEU A 288 -30.16 -16.71 -7.67
C LEU A 288 -29.61 -15.41 -7.11
N ILE A 289 -29.43 -14.42 -7.97
CA ILE A 289 -29.02 -13.07 -7.62
C ILE A 289 -29.99 -12.05 -8.23
N PRO A 290 -30.29 -10.95 -7.53
CA PRO A 290 -31.19 -9.92 -8.05
C PRO A 290 -30.50 -9.08 -9.13
N ILE A 291 -31.32 -8.53 -10.03
CA ILE A 291 -30.94 -7.50 -10.99
C ILE A 291 -31.37 -6.15 -10.39
N ILE A 292 -30.40 -5.30 -10.10
CA ILE A 292 -30.56 -4.01 -9.41
C ILE A 292 -30.15 -2.86 -10.32
N THR A 293 -30.51 -1.64 -9.91
CA THR A 293 -30.02 -0.41 -10.56
C THR A 293 -28.95 0.26 -9.71
N ASP A 294 -27.89 0.76 -10.35
CA ASP A 294 -26.89 1.64 -9.76
C ASP A 294 -26.29 2.53 -10.87
N GLU A 295 -25.74 3.69 -10.55
CA GLU A 295 -25.13 4.60 -11.54
C GLU A 295 -23.71 4.16 -11.96
N TYR A 296 -23.12 3.18 -11.28
CA TYR A 296 -21.77 2.68 -11.59
C TYR A 296 -21.62 2.00 -12.97
N PRO A 297 -22.53 1.12 -13.42
CA PRO A 297 -22.43 0.50 -14.75
C PRO A 297 -22.51 1.54 -15.87
N ASP A 298 -21.57 1.51 -16.80
CA ASP A 298 -21.61 2.30 -18.03
C ASP A 298 -22.41 1.53 -19.10
N PRO A 299 -23.55 2.06 -19.60
CA PRO A 299 -24.34 1.44 -20.67
C PRO A 299 -23.53 1.14 -21.95
N ASN A 300 -22.49 1.92 -22.23
CA ASN A 300 -21.70 1.80 -23.46
C ASN A 300 -20.53 0.81 -23.32
N PHE A 301 -20.24 0.34 -22.10
CA PHE A 301 -19.12 -0.57 -21.85
C PHE A 301 -19.57 -2.04 -21.80
N GLY A 302 -18.95 -2.87 -22.63
CA GLY A 302 -19.21 -4.31 -22.67
C GLY A 302 -20.68 -4.61 -23.01
N SER A 303 -21.44 -5.06 -22.00
CA SER A 303 -22.88 -5.34 -22.15
C SER A 303 -23.79 -4.25 -21.57
N GLY A 304 -23.25 -3.26 -20.86
CA GLY A 304 -24.02 -2.32 -20.03
C GLY A 304 -24.54 -2.89 -18.70
N ALA A 305 -24.40 -4.21 -18.49
CA ALA A 305 -24.69 -4.89 -17.23
C ALA A 305 -23.39 -5.38 -16.57
N VAL A 306 -23.26 -5.14 -15.27
CA VAL A 306 -22.06 -5.45 -14.49
C VAL A 306 -22.41 -6.42 -13.37
N LYS A 307 -21.63 -7.49 -13.23
CA LYS A 307 -21.72 -8.37 -12.06
C LYS A 307 -21.17 -7.65 -10.83
N ILE A 308 -21.88 -7.71 -9.70
CA ILE A 308 -21.46 -7.08 -8.45
C ILE A 308 -20.86 -8.14 -7.52
N THR A 309 -19.54 -8.17 -7.45
CA THR A 309 -18.77 -9.08 -6.60
C THR A 309 -18.12 -8.31 -5.43
N GLY A 310 -18.95 -7.74 -4.55
CA GLY A 310 -18.50 -6.74 -3.56
C GLY A 310 -17.43 -7.16 -2.56
N ALA A 311 -17.07 -8.44 -2.45
CA ALA A 311 -15.95 -8.88 -1.60
C ALA A 311 -14.57 -8.82 -2.28
N HIS A 312 -14.49 -8.52 -3.58
CA HIS A 312 -13.26 -8.68 -4.38
C HIS A 312 -12.92 -7.51 -5.30
N ASP A 313 -13.75 -6.47 -5.32
CA ASP A 313 -13.55 -5.26 -6.12
C ASP A 313 -14.08 -4.03 -5.38
N PHE A 314 -13.37 -2.90 -5.45
CA PHE A 314 -13.72 -1.70 -4.69
C PHE A 314 -14.99 -1.03 -5.17
N ASN A 315 -15.24 -1.00 -6.47
CA ASN A 315 -16.43 -0.37 -7.01
C ASN A 315 -17.65 -1.24 -6.70
N ASP A 316 -17.53 -2.55 -6.93
CA ASP A 316 -18.56 -3.52 -6.55
C ASP A 316 -18.85 -3.49 -5.05
N TYR A 317 -17.83 -3.29 -4.20
CA TYR A 317 -17.99 -3.15 -2.75
C TYR A 317 -18.87 -1.95 -2.40
N GLN A 318 -18.69 -0.81 -3.08
CA GLN A 318 -19.52 0.37 -2.84
C GLN A 318 -20.96 0.15 -3.31
N VAL A 319 -21.16 -0.42 -4.50
CA VAL A 319 -22.50 -0.79 -5.01
C VAL A 319 -23.19 -1.75 -4.04
N ALA A 320 -22.48 -2.81 -3.61
CA ALA A 320 -23.01 -3.79 -2.68
C ALA A 320 -23.38 -3.17 -1.33
N LYS A 321 -22.58 -2.22 -0.83
CA LYS A 321 -22.85 -1.53 0.43
C LYS A 321 -24.08 -0.62 0.34
N ARG A 322 -24.22 0.16 -0.74
CA ARG A 322 -25.38 1.05 -0.96
C ARG A 322 -26.68 0.28 -1.15
N SER A 323 -26.61 -0.83 -1.88
CA SER A 323 -27.76 -1.66 -2.24
C SER A 323 -27.99 -2.84 -1.28
N ASN A 324 -27.27 -2.87 -0.15
CA ASN A 324 -27.36 -3.92 0.88
C ASN A 324 -27.23 -5.35 0.33
N ILE A 325 -26.32 -5.55 -0.63
CA ILE A 325 -26.07 -6.83 -1.28
C ILE A 325 -25.09 -7.66 -0.45
N PRO A 326 -25.36 -8.97 -0.24
CA PRO A 326 -24.42 -9.83 0.46
C PRO A 326 -23.07 -9.94 -0.27
N MET A 327 -21.98 -9.91 0.49
CA MET A 327 -20.61 -10.00 -0.01
C MET A 327 -20.02 -11.37 0.31
N TYR A 328 -19.50 -12.05 -0.72
CA TYR A 328 -19.04 -13.43 -0.66
C TYR A 328 -17.52 -13.52 -0.88
N SER A 329 -16.77 -13.83 0.17
CA SER A 329 -15.31 -14.01 0.07
C SER A 329 -14.99 -15.40 -0.47
N LEU A 330 -14.34 -15.43 -1.64
CA LEU A 330 -14.04 -16.64 -2.43
C LEU A 330 -12.63 -17.16 -2.20
N MET A 331 -11.70 -16.27 -1.88
CA MET A 331 -10.27 -16.57 -1.74
C MET A 331 -9.85 -16.44 -0.28
N ASP A 332 -8.86 -17.23 0.10
CA ASP A 332 -8.18 -17.09 1.38
C ASP A 332 -7.10 -15.99 1.33
N LYS A 333 -6.35 -15.85 2.42
CA LYS A 333 -5.26 -14.87 2.55
C LYS A 333 -4.08 -15.12 1.60
N LYS A 334 -3.98 -16.28 0.98
CA LYS A 334 -2.94 -16.63 0.02
C LYS A 334 -3.39 -16.42 -1.43
N GLY A 335 -4.59 -15.87 -1.64
CA GLY A 335 -5.16 -15.69 -2.96
C GLY A 335 -5.62 -17.00 -3.60
N VAL A 336 -5.81 -18.06 -2.82
CA VAL A 336 -6.27 -19.36 -3.31
C VAL A 336 -7.77 -19.50 -3.07
N MET A 337 -8.48 -20.11 -4.01
CA MET A 337 -9.91 -20.42 -3.84
C MET A 337 -10.14 -21.26 -2.59
N ARG A 338 -11.11 -20.85 -1.77
CA ARG A 338 -11.41 -21.53 -0.51
C ARG A 338 -11.95 -22.94 -0.77
N VAL A 339 -11.41 -23.91 -0.03
CA VAL A 339 -11.83 -25.32 -0.04
C VAL A 339 -12.29 -25.79 1.35
N ASP A 340 -12.45 -24.85 2.28
CA ASP A 340 -12.75 -25.09 3.70
C ASP A 340 -14.19 -25.57 3.97
N GLY A 341 -15.01 -25.73 2.92
CA GLY A 341 -16.39 -26.19 3.01
C GLY A 341 -17.34 -25.21 3.71
N LEU A 342 -16.84 -24.04 4.15
CA LEU A 342 -17.68 -23.02 4.75
C LEU A 342 -18.56 -22.38 3.67
N PRO A 343 -19.86 -22.15 3.96
CA PRO A 343 -20.71 -21.40 3.05
C PRO A 343 -20.05 -20.06 2.68
N TYR A 344 -20.06 -19.67 1.41
CA TYR A 344 -19.52 -18.37 1.00
C TYR A 344 -20.23 -17.18 1.69
N LYS A 345 -21.42 -17.40 2.26
CA LYS A 345 -22.17 -16.44 3.11
C LYS A 345 -21.51 -16.20 4.46
N ASP A 346 -20.78 -17.19 4.97
CA ASP A 346 -20.02 -17.06 6.20
C ASP A 346 -18.81 -16.19 5.89
N LYS A 347 -18.98 -14.90 6.18
CA LYS A 347 -17.91 -13.90 6.16
C LYS A 347 -16.67 -14.53 6.79
N GLY A 348 -15.61 -14.67 6.00
CA GLY A 348 -14.34 -15.25 6.46
C GLY A 348 -14.00 -14.78 7.87
N GLY A 349 -13.89 -15.76 8.77
CA GLY A 349 -13.58 -15.58 10.18
C GLY A 349 -14.78 -15.21 11.06
N LYS A 350 -15.34 -16.22 11.75
CA LYS A 350 -15.74 -16.03 13.15
C LYS A 350 -14.57 -15.34 13.85
N SER A 351 -14.84 -14.23 14.54
CA SER A 351 -13.89 -13.62 15.44
C SER A 351 -13.41 -14.70 16.42
N THR A 352 -12.17 -15.15 16.28
CA THR A 352 -11.43 -15.58 17.46
C THR A 352 -11.33 -14.34 18.32
N GLY A 353 -12.15 -14.30 19.36
CA GLY A 353 -12.16 -13.23 20.34
C GLY A 353 -10.77 -13.11 20.93
N TYR A 354 -10.11 -11.99 20.65
CA TYR A 354 -9.26 -11.37 21.64
C TYR A 354 -10.07 -10.22 22.23
N SER A 355 -11.05 -10.64 23.06
CA SER A 355 -11.51 -9.85 24.18
C SER A 355 -10.66 -10.24 25.38
N LYS A 356 -9.61 -9.46 25.62
CA LYS A 356 -9.19 -8.96 26.93
C LYS A 356 -8.07 -7.96 26.73
#